data_AF-A0AAD4S9J2-F1
#
_entry.id   AF-A0AAD4S9J2-F1
#
_cell.length_a   1.000
_cell.length_b   1.000
_cell.length_c   1.000
_cell.angle_alpha   90.00
_cell.angle_beta   90.00
_cell.angle_gamma   90.00
#
_symmetry.space_group_name_H-M   'P 1'
#
loop_
_entity.id
_entity.type
_entity.pdbx_description
1 polymer ?
#
loop_
_entity_poly.entity_id
_entity_poly.type
_entity_poly.pdbx_seq_one_letter_code
_entity_poly.pdbx_strand_id
1 'polypeptide(L)'
;MAEVTKEKILSLAQQYALPGNEDKPEVAEESSDQEVVADETPEIKLETAPVDFRFPTTNQSRHCFTRYIEHHRCVAAKGEGASECEKFAKYYRSLCPGEWVDRWNEQRENGTFPGPL
;
A
#
# COMPACT_ATOMS: atom_id res chain seq x y z
N MET A 1 19.22 37.08 16.71
CA MET A 1 19.63 35.81 17.35
C MET A 1 18.61 35.56 18.45
N ALA A 2 17.62 34.70 18.21
CA ALA A 2 16.55 34.47 19.18
C ALA A 2 17.04 33.47 20.22
N GLU A 3 17.27 33.92 21.45
CA GLU A 3 17.65 33.04 22.56
C GLU A 3 16.44 32.20 22.96
N VAL A 4 16.47 30.92 22.60
CA VAL A 4 15.43 29.95 23.00
C VAL A 4 15.73 29.53 24.43
N THR A 5 14.97 30.07 25.38
CA THR A 5 15.11 29.73 26.80
C THR A 5 14.70 28.28 27.06
N LYS A 6 15.34 27.63 28.04
CA LYS A 6 15.10 26.22 28.40
C LYS A 6 13.63 25.92 28.71
N GLU A 7 12.90 26.89 29.25
CA GLU A 7 11.46 26.81 29.51
C GLU A 7 10.63 26.69 28.21
N LYS A 8 11.05 27.39 27.16
CA LYS A 8 10.42 27.34 25.83
C LYS A 8 10.68 26.00 25.12
N ILE A 9 11.84 25.38 25.35
CA ILE A 9 12.16 24.04 24.86
C ILE A 9 11.28 22.98 25.56
N LEU A 10 11.14 23.08 26.88
CA LEU A 10 10.32 22.16 27.67
C LEU A 10 8.83 22.24 27.28
N SER A 11 8.31 23.45 27.07
CA SER A 11 6.92 23.68 26.64
C SER A 11 6.62 23.11 25.26
N LEU A 12 7.58 23.17 24.33
CA LEU A 12 7.37 22.68 22.96
C LEU A 12 7.36 21.14 22.91
N ALA A 13 8.24 20.49 23.68
CA ALA A 13 8.26 19.04 23.81
C ALA A 13 6.95 18.48 24.39
N GLN A 14 6.31 19.23 25.29
CA GLN A 14 5.01 18.88 25.87
C GLN A 14 3.86 18.99 24.85
N GLN A 15 3.96 19.91 23.89
CA GLN A 15 2.96 20.11 22.83
C GLN A 15 3.03 19.07 21.71
N TYR A 16 4.18 18.41 21.52
CA TYR A 16 4.38 17.36 20.52
C TYR A 16 4.40 15.94 21.11
N ALA A 17 4.00 15.78 22.37
CA ALA A 17 3.80 14.47 22.97
C ALA A 17 2.56 13.80 22.33
N LEU A 18 2.79 12.98 21.32
CA LEU A 18 1.79 12.04 20.82
C LEU A 18 1.51 11.03 21.94
N PRO A 19 0.26 10.84 22.38
CA PRO A 19 -0.06 9.81 23.35
C PRO A 19 0.30 8.45 22.74
N GLY A 20 1.23 7.75 23.38
CA GLY A 20 1.48 6.34 23.09
C GLY A 20 0.19 5.58 23.40
N ASN A 21 -0.41 4.97 22.38
CA ASN A 21 -1.48 4.00 22.59
C ASN A 21 -0.88 2.73 23.18
N GLU A 22 -0.77 2.74 24.50
CA GLU A 22 -0.75 1.55 25.33
C GLU A 22 -2.18 1.03 25.44
N ASP A 23 -2.67 0.31 24.44
CA ASP A 23 -3.91 -0.46 24.55
C ASP A 23 -3.59 -1.95 24.42
N LYS A 24 -3.28 -2.52 25.58
CA LYS A 24 -3.36 -3.94 25.90
C LYS A 24 -4.82 -4.23 26.29
N PRO A 25 -5.57 -5.09 25.57
CA PRO A 25 -6.76 -5.71 26.15
C PRO A 25 -6.34 -6.96 26.92
N GLU A 26 -6.65 -6.91 28.21
CA GLU A 26 -6.65 -8.01 29.17
C GLU A 26 -7.76 -9.03 28.83
N VAL A 27 -7.46 -10.29 29.11
CA VAL A 27 -8.26 -11.49 28.82
C VAL A 27 -9.45 -11.60 29.78
N ALA A 28 -10.64 -11.91 29.25
CA ALA A 28 -11.74 -12.53 29.99
C ALA A 28 -12.33 -13.66 29.14
N GLU A 29 -12.36 -14.88 29.70
CA GLU A 29 -12.66 -16.14 29.05
C GLU A 29 -14.16 -16.44 28.93
N GLU A 30 -14.58 -17.12 27.85
CA GLU A 30 -15.28 -18.41 27.94
C GLU A 30 -15.28 -19.15 26.59
N SER A 31 -14.42 -20.18 26.54
CA SER A 31 -14.51 -21.48 25.86
C SER A 31 -15.62 -21.74 24.82
N SER A 32 -15.22 -22.09 23.60
CA SER A 32 -15.61 -23.38 23.01
C SER A 32 -14.61 -23.79 21.92
N ASP A 33 -14.17 -25.03 22.02
CA ASP A 33 -13.23 -25.79 21.20
C ASP A 33 -13.11 -25.42 19.71
N GLN A 34 -11.87 -25.28 19.20
CA GLN A 34 -11.30 -26.16 18.16
C GLN A 34 -9.87 -25.78 17.73
N GLU A 35 -9.01 -26.80 17.80
CA GLU A 35 -7.84 -27.08 16.94
C GLU A 35 -6.65 -26.10 16.93
N VAL A 36 -5.55 -26.55 17.53
CA VAL A 36 -4.18 -26.08 17.28
C VAL A 36 -3.85 -26.19 15.79
N VAL A 37 -3.98 -25.07 15.06
CA VAL A 37 -3.40 -24.92 13.72
C VAL A 37 -2.00 -24.34 13.90
N ALA A 38 -1.03 -25.04 13.33
CA ALA A 38 0.39 -24.74 13.41
C ALA A 38 0.69 -23.27 13.08
N ASP A 39 1.54 -22.68 13.90
CA ASP A 39 2.22 -21.41 13.69
C ASP A 39 3.15 -21.54 12.46
N GLU A 40 2.58 -21.39 11.27
CA GLU A 40 3.34 -21.07 10.07
C GLU A 40 3.46 -19.55 10.04
N THR A 41 4.51 -18.99 10.63
CA THR A 41 4.86 -17.59 10.38
C THR A 41 5.01 -17.42 8.87
N PRO A 42 4.14 -16.65 8.18
CA PRO A 42 4.26 -16.49 6.74
C PRO A 42 5.62 -15.86 6.47
N GLU A 43 6.50 -16.56 5.75
CA GLU A 43 7.79 -16.03 5.35
C GLU A 43 7.55 -14.82 4.42
N ILE A 44 7.60 -13.62 4.99
CA ILE A 44 7.31 -12.37 4.29
C ILE A 44 8.45 -12.13 3.29
N LYS A 45 8.19 -12.41 2.00
CA LYS A 45 9.10 -12.04 0.91
C LYS A 45 9.11 -10.53 0.75
N LEU A 46 10.17 -9.88 1.25
CA LEU A 46 10.40 -8.43 1.17
C LEU A 46 10.84 -7.99 -0.24
N GLU A 47 9.98 -8.19 -1.23
CA GLU A 47 10.22 -7.80 -2.62
C GLU A 47 9.15 -6.83 -3.09
N THR A 48 9.59 -5.70 -3.65
CA THR A 48 8.73 -4.68 -4.25
C THR A 48 8.97 -4.54 -5.76
N ALA A 49 8.23 -3.64 -6.40
CA ALA A 49 8.39 -3.35 -7.82
C ALA A 49 9.82 -2.89 -8.15
N PRO A 50 10.42 -3.37 -9.26
CA PRO A 50 11.74 -2.93 -9.68
C PRO A 50 11.72 -1.47 -10.15
N VAL A 51 12.91 -0.85 -10.13
CA VAL A 51 13.10 0.50 -10.67
C VAL A 51 12.91 0.49 -12.19
N ASP A 52 12.06 1.37 -12.70
CA ASP A 52 11.85 1.57 -14.14
C ASP A 52 12.60 2.81 -14.61
N PHE A 53 13.62 2.61 -15.47
CA PHE A 53 14.45 3.69 -15.99
C PHE A 53 13.68 4.70 -16.86
N ARG A 54 12.46 4.37 -17.33
CA ARG A 54 11.58 5.31 -18.04
C ARG A 54 11.10 6.44 -17.13
N PHE A 55 11.10 6.22 -15.81
CA PHE A 55 10.59 7.15 -14.81
C PHE A 55 11.67 7.50 -13.77
N PRO A 56 12.74 8.23 -14.14
CA PRO A 56 13.85 8.55 -13.24
C PRO A 56 13.53 9.66 -12.22
N THR A 57 12.36 10.28 -12.31
CA THR A 57 11.98 11.40 -11.45
C THR A 57 11.27 10.92 -10.17
N THR A 58 11.23 11.77 -9.15
CA THR A 58 10.55 11.47 -7.88
C THR A 58 9.03 11.31 -8.05
N ASN A 59 8.43 11.89 -9.10
CA ASN A 59 7.00 11.79 -9.33
C ASN A 59 6.63 10.44 -9.97
N GLN A 60 6.21 9.48 -9.14
CA GLN A 60 5.84 8.12 -9.54
C GLN A 60 4.41 7.98 -10.06
N SER A 61 3.64 9.07 -10.21
CA SER A 61 2.24 9.01 -10.68
C SER A 61 2.11 8.37 -12.06
N ARG A 62 3.02 8.73 -12.99
CA ARG A 62 3.06 8.13 -14.34
C ARG A 62 3.51 6.67 -14.30
N HIS A 63 4.44 6.32 -13.43
CA HIS A 63 4.89 4.94 -13.26
C HIS A 63 3.73 4.05 -12.78
N CYS A 64 3.01 4.48 -11.74
CA CYS A 64 1.80 3.80 -11.25
C CYS A 64 0.76 3.63 -12.38
N PHE A 65 0.39 4.71 -13.07
CA PHE A 65 -0.61 4.66 -14.13
C PHE A 65 -0.22 3.73 -15.28
N THR A 66 1.04 3.75 -15.71
CA THR A 66 1.54 2.85 -16.75
C THR A 66 1.47 1.39 -16.33
N ARG A 67 1.86 1.04 -15.09
CA ARG A 67 1.78 -0.34 -14.59
C ARG A 67 0.35 -0.86 -14.48
N TYR A 68 -0.58 0.00 -14.05
CA TYR A 68 -2.00 -0.33 -14.00
C TYR A 68 -2.56 -0.67 -15.40
N ILE A 69 -2.24 0.15 -16.41
CA ILE A 69 -2.64 -0.10 -17.80
C ILE A 69 -1.97 -1.37 -18.35
N GLU A 70 -0.66 -1.57 -18.12
CA GLU A 70 0.07 -2.76 -18.59
C GLU A 70 -0.57 -4.05 -18.06
N HIS A 71 -0.95 -4.08 -16.78
CA HIS A 71 -1.65 -5.23 -16.20
C HIS A 71 -2.98 -5.50 -16.91
N HIS A 72 -3.82 -4.47 -17.08
CA HIS A 72 -5.14 -4.66 -17.65
C HIS A 72 -5.14 -4.93 -19.15
N ARG A 73 -4.18 -4.37 -19.91
CA ARG A 73 -3.92 -4.77 -21.29
C ARG A 73 -3.48 -6.23 -21.39
N CYS A 74 -2.64 -6.67 -20.46
CA CYS A 74 -2.20 -8.06 -20.39
C CYS A 74 -3.40 -8.99 -20.15
N VAL A 75 -4.28 -8.65 -19.21
CA VAL A 75 -5.51 -9.41 -18.94
C VAL A 75 -6.44 -9.42 -20.16
N ALA A 76 -6.62 -8.29 -20.85
CA ALA A 76 -7.44 -8.22 -22.06
C ALA A 76 -6.88 -9.06 -23.22
N ALA A 77 -5.56 -9.11 -23.38
CA ALA A 77 -4.91 -9.83 -24.49
C ALA A 77 -4.69 -11.32 -24.23
N LYS A 78 -4.32 -11.70 -22.99
CA LYS A 78 -3.93 -13.08 -22.62
C LYS A 78 -4.96 -13.82 -21.79
N GLY A 79 -5.96 -13.15 -21.25
CA GLY A 79 -6.94 -13.70 -20.32
C GLY A 79 -6.52 -13.60 -18.85
N GLU A 80 -7.46 -13.89 -17.96
CA GLU A 80 -7.23 -13.94 -16.51
C GLU A 80 -6.31 -15.11 -16.17
N GLY A 81 -5.24 -14.86 -15.40
CA GLY A 81 -4.37 -15.93 -14.86
C GLY A 81 -3.08 -16.22 -15.63
N ALA A 82 -2.70 -15.41 -16.64
CA ALA A 82 -1.34 -15.51 -17.17
C ALA A 82 -0.33 -14.99 -16.12
N SER A 83 0.68 -15.80 -15.80
CA SER A 83 1.74 -15.47 -14.82
C SER A 83 2.47 -14.16 -15.13
N GLU A 84 2.52 -13.78 -16.40
CA GLU A 84 3.04 -12.48 -16.85
C GLU A 84 2.18 -11.31 -16.39
N CYS A 85 0.85 -11.47 -16.35
CA CYS A 85 -0.07 -10.44 -15.90
C CYS A 85 -0.07 -10.28 -14.37
N GLU A 86 0.17 -11.36 -13.63
CA GLU A 86 0.30 -11.34 -12.16
C GLU A 86 1.50 -10.52 -11.68
N LYS A 87 2.62 -10.57 -12.41
CA LYS A 87 3.81 -9.73 -12.12
C LYS A 87 3.45 -8.24 -12.17
N PHE A 88 2.74 -7.82 -13.22
CA PHE A 88 2.25 -6.44 -13.32
C PHE A 88 1.25 -6.11 -12.21
N ALA A 89 0.47 -7.11 -11.78
CA ALA A 89 -0.46 -6.95 -10.67
C ALA A 89 0.24 -6.66 -9.34
N LYS A 90 1.34 -7.35 -9.06
CA LYS A 90 2.20 -7.05 -7.91
C LYS A 90 2.74 -5.62 -8.01
N TYR A 91 3.23 -5.22 -9.18
CA TYR A 91 3.86 -3.91 -9.35
C TYR A 91 2.93 -2.72 -9.17
N TYR A 92 1.74 -2.72 -9.78
CA TYR A 92 0.83 -1.59 -9.61
C TYR A 92 0.29 -1.50 -8.18
N ARG A 93 0.08 -2.64 -7.49
CA ARG A 93 -0.34 -2.66 -6.08
C ARG A 93 0.72 -2.10 -5.13
N SER A 94 2.00 -2.26 -5.45
CA SER A 94 3.10 -1.68 -4.66
C SER A 94 3.39 -0.22 -4.97
N LEU A 95 3.07 0.27 -6.17
CA LEU A 95 3.38 1.63 -6.62
C LEU A 95 2.22 2.61 -6.47
N CYS A 96 0.99 2.14 -6.65
CA CYS A 96 -0.19 2.99 -6.66
C CYS A 96 -0.82 3.13 -5.27
N PRO A 97 -1.28 4.33 -4.89
CA PRO A 97 -2.19 4.48 -3.76
C PRO A 97 -3.48 3.66 -4.00
N GLY A 98 -3.97 2.98 -2.96
CA GLY A 98 -5.19 2.15 -3.06
C GLY A 98 -6.39 2.93 -3.61
N GLU A 99 -6.61 4.15 -3.09
CA GLU A 99 -7.69 5.05 -3.53
C GLU A 99 -7.68 5.32 -5.05
N TRP A 100 -6.50 5.42 -5.66
CA TRP A 100 -6.41 5.67 -7.10
C TRP A 100 -6.81 4.44 -7.91
N VAL A 101 -6.38 3.26 -7.45
CA VAL A 101 -6.71 1.98 -8.08
C VAL A 101 -8.22 1.76 -7.99
N ASP A 102 -8.81 1.98 -6.83
CA ASP A 102 -10.26 1.78 -6.61
C ASP A 102 -11.07 2.70 -7.51
N ARG A 103 -10.74 3.99 -7.55
CA ARG A 103 -11.40 4.95 -8.44
C ARG A 103 -11.26 4.59 -9.92
N TRP A 104 -10.10 4.08 -10.35
CA TRP A 104 -9.91 3.64 -11.73
C TRP A 104 -10.66 2.35 -12.05
N ASN A 105 -10.81 1.45 -11.07
CA ASN A 105 -11.63 0.25 -11.21
C ASN A 105 -13.10 0.62 -11.41
N GLU A 106 -13.64 1.53 -10.60
CA GLU A 106 -14.99 2.06 -10.79
C GLU A 106 -15.17 2.70 -12.18
N GLN A 107 -14.23 3.56 -12.59
CA GLN A 107 -14.28 4.17 -13.94
C GLN A 107 -14.25 3.14 -15.07
N ARG A 108 -13.56 2.01 -14.87
CA ARG A 108 -13.54 0.91 -15.84
C ARG A 108 -14.85 0.15 -15.90
N GLU A 109 -15.42 -0.18 -14.74
CA GLU A 109 -16.72 -0.85 -14.65
C GLU A 109 -17.83 0.03 -15.24
N ASN A 110 -17.75 1.34 -15.03
CA ASN A 110 -18.64 2.33 -15.62
C ASN A 110 -18.33 2.67 -17.09
N GLY A 111 -17.21 2.20 -17.65
CA GLY A 111 -16.79 2.48 -19.03
C GLY A 111 -16.35 3.93 -19.30
N THR A 112 -16.04 4.70 -18.25
CA THR A 112 -15.62 6.11 -18.32
C THR A 112 -14.11 6.31 -18.18
N PHE A 113 -13.33 5.24 -18.14
CA PHE A 113 -11.88 5.31 -17.98
C PHE A 113 -11.20 6.00 -19.18
N PRO A 114 -10.47 7.12 -18.96
CA PRO A 114 -9.88 7.90 -20.06
C PRO A 114 -8.55 7.33 -20.59
N GLY A 115 -8.05 6.23 -20.00
CA GLY A 115 -6.78 5.62 -20.38
C GLY A 115 -6.92 4.53 -21.45
N PRO A 116 -5.85 4.26 -22.22
CA PRO A 116 -5.89 3.28 -23.30
C PRO A 116 -5.76 1.85 -22.76
N LEU A 117 -6.89 1.17 -22.55
CA LEU A 117 -6.99 -0.24 -22.15
C LEU A 117 -7.07 -1.18 -23.34
#